data_AF-M6UR97-F1
#
_entry.id   AF-M6UR97-F1
#
_cell.length_a   1.000
_cell.length_b   1.000
_cell.length_c   1.000
_cell.angle_alpha   90.00
_cell.angle_beta   90.00
_cell.angle_gamma   90.00
#
_symmetry.space_group_name_H-M   'P 1'
#
loop_
_entity.id
_entity.type
_entity.pdbx_description
1 polymer ?
#
loop_
_entity_poly.entity_id
_entity_poly.type
_entity_poly.pdbx_seq_one_letter_code
_entity_poly.pdbx_strand_id
1 'polypeptide(L)'
;MSKLKNTEEKLRYRKTELFDVAKDIEKNLKILEQNRDVAQGVFARAEGRFSIQTICAHIDWSEKHYREYLRKGRLRIDRLFIAADRLEQLME
;
A
#
# COMPACT_ATOMS: atom_id res chain seq x y z
N MET A 1 -31.45 -18.03 31.38
CA MET A 1 -30.66 -16.78 31.30
C MET A 1 -29.17 -16.97 30.94
N SER A 2 -28.63 -18.19 30.74
CA SER A 2 -27.17 -18.36 30.48
C SER A 2 -26.73 -18.30 29.01
N LYS A 3 -27.63 -18.49 28.03
CA LYS A 3 -27.26 -18.46 26.58
C LYS A 3 -26.94 -17.05 26.05
N LEU A 4 -27.60 -16.01 26.59
CA LEU A 4 -27.39 -14.61 26.18
C LEU A 4 -26.02 -14.07 26.61
N LYS A 5 -25.61 -14.30 27.88
CA LYS A 5 -24.27 -13.90 28.38
C LYS A 5 -23.12 -14.51 27.57
N ASN A 6 -23.25 -15.79 27.19
CA ASN A 6 -22.21 -16.51 26.43
C ASN A 6 -22.08 -15.99 24.98
N THR A 7 -23.15 -15.42 24.43
CA THR A 7 -23.15 -14.84 23.07
C THR A 7 -22.60 -13.41 23.09
N GLU A 8 -22.93 -12.62 24.11
CA GLU A 8 -22.36 -11.28 24.34
C GLU A 8 -20.86 -11.32 24.63
N GLU A 9 -20.37 -12.29 25.40
CA GLU A 9 -18.94 -12.51 25.65
C GLU A 9 -18.18 -12.91 24.39
N LYS A 10 -18.73 -13.81 23.56
CA LYS A 10 -18.15 -14.17 22.25
C LYS A 10 -18.14 -12.99 21.27
N LEU A 11 -19.18 -12.16 21.26
CA LEU A 11 -19.24 -10.95 20.44
C LEU A 11 -18.26 -9.88 20.90
N ARG A 12 -18.07 -9.71 22.22
CA ARG A 12 -17.05 -8.83 22.78
C ARG A 12 -15.64 -9.27 22.38
N TYR A 13 -15.33 -10.57 22.47
CA TYR A 13 -14.02 -11.12 22.08
C TYR A 13 -13.67 -10.80 20.62
N ARG A 14 -14.62 -11.01 19.70
CA ARG A 14 -14.48 -10.64 18.28
C ARG A 14 -14.30 -9.13 18.06
N LYS A 15 -14.95 -8.30 18.88
CA LYS A 15 -14.83 -6.84 18.77
C LYS A 15 -13.44 -6.36 19.21
N THR A 16 -12.87 -6.93 20.26
CA THR A 16 -11.48 -6.67 20.68
C THR A 16 -10.48 -7.11 19.63
N GLU A 17 -10.65 -8.29 19.03
CA GLU A 17 -9.80 -8.77 17.92
C GLU A 17 -9.80 -7.79 16.74
N LEU A 18 -10.96 -7.24 16.38
CA LEU A 18 -11.05 -6.23 15.32
C LEU A 18 -10.29 -4.93 15.66
N PHE A 19 -10.32 -4.50 16.92
CA PHE A 19 -9.56 -3.31 17.34
C PHE A 19 -8.06 -3.55 17.35
N ASP A 20 -7.62 -4.74 17.72
CA ASP A 20 -6.19 -5.07 17.71
C ASP A 20 -5.69 -5.22 16.26
N VAL A 21 -6.46 -5.83 15.37
CA VAL A 21 -6.18 -5.82 13.92
C VAL A 21 -6.10 -4.39 13.37
N ALA A 22 -7.00 -3.49 13.79
CA ALA A 22 -6.96 -2.10 13.35
C ALA A 22 -5.68 -1.37 13.82
N LYS A 23 -5.22 -1.61 15.05
CA LYS A 23 -3.94 -1.06 15.56
C LYS A 23 -2.74 -1.61 14.80
N ASP A 24 -2.75 -2.90 14.47
CA ASP A 24 -1.68 -3.51 13.69
C ASP A 24 -1.63 -2.95 12.27
N ILE A 25 -2.79 -2.74 11.64
CA ILE A 25 -2.90 -2.05 10.34
C ILE A 25 -2.34 -0.63 10.46
N GLU A 26 -2.70 0.13 11.49
CA GLU A 26 -2.18 1.50 11.70
C GLU A 26 -0.66 1.52 11.86
N LYS A 27 -0.10 0.60 12.65
CA LYS A 27 1.36 0.47 12.83
C LYS A 27 2.06 0.15 11.51
N ASN A 28 1.52 -0.78 10.74
CA ASN A 28 2.07 -1.15 9.45
C ASN A 28 1.97 0.00 8.43
N LEU A 29 0.86 0.75 8.42
CA LEU A 29 0.72 1.94 7.60
C LEU A 29 1.77 3.01 7.95
N LYS A 30 2.06 3.24 9.24
CA LYS A 30 3.14 4.16 9.67
C LYS A 30 4.52 3.72 9.18
N ILE A 31 4.81 2.42 9.27
CA ILE A 31 6.08 1.87 8.75
C ILE A 31 6.15 2.09 7.24
N LEU A 32 5.06 1.85 6.51
CA LEU A 32 5.00 2.10 5.08
C LEU A 32 5.19 3.60 4.78
N GLU A 33 4.60 4.50 5.58
CA GLU A 33 4.76 5.96 5.42
C GLU A 33 6.22 6.39 5.58
N GLN A 34 6.94 5.78 6.52
CA GLN A 34 8.38 6.00 6.70
C GLN A 34 9.22 5.45 5.54
N ASN A 35 8.77 4.37 4.89
CA ASN A 35 9.48 3.74 3.76
C ASN A 35 9.10 4.33 2.40
N ARG A 36 8.29 5.39 2.38
CA ARG A 36 7.81 6.01 1.15
C ARG A 36 8.93 6.47 0.22
N ASP A 37 9.99 7.04 0.78
CA ASP A 37 11.12 7.55 0.01
C ASP A 37 11.87 6.43 -0.71
N VAL A 38 11.89 5.23 -0.14
CA VAL A 38 12.46 4.03 -0.77
C VAL A 38 11.67 3.69 -2.04
N ALA A 39 10.34 3.65 -1.94
CA ALA A 39 9.48 3.40 -3.10
C ALA A 39 9.65 4.51 -4.16
N GLN A 40 9.77 5.77 -3.77
CA GLN A 40 10.06 6.87 -4.72
C GLN A 40 11.42 6.70 -5.42
N GLY A 41 12.44 6.22 -4.69
CA GLY A 41 13.74 5.88 -5.25
C GLY A 41 13.65 4.80 -6.34
N VAL A 42 12.81 3.78 -6.14
CA VAL A 42 12.54 2.75 -7.15
C VAL A 42 11.97 3.35 -8.44
N PHE A 43 10.99 4.24 -8.32
CA PHE A 43 10.39 4.92 -9.48
C PHE A 43 11.44 5.75 -10.23
N ALA A 44 12.25 6.53 -9.52
CA ALA A 44 13.31 7.34 -10.13
C ALA A 44 14.34 6.48 -10.88
N ARG A 45 14.72 5.31 -10.32
CA ARG A 45 15.60 4.36 -11.01
C ARG A 45 14.96 3.79 -12.27
N ALA A 46 13.68 3.44 -12.21
CA ALA A 46 12.94 2.94 -13.37
C ALA A 46 12.86 4.00 -14.48
N GLU A 47 12.58 5.27 -14.14
CA GLU A 47 12.56 6.39 -15.09
C GLU A 47 13.92 6.66 -15.75
N GLY A 48 15.02 6.37 -15.05
CA GLY A 48 16.37 6.44 -15.62
C GLY A 48 16.70 5.32 -16.61
N ARG A 49 15.92 4.23 -16.62
CA ARG A 49 16.18 3.02 -17.41
C ARG A 49 15.16 2.78 -18.52
N PHE A 50 13.91 3.16 -18.30
CA PHE A 50 12.79 2.81 -19.15
C PHE A 50 11.96 4.03 -19.53
N SER A 51 11.29 3.95 -20.68
CA SER A 51 10.31 4.96 -21.07
C SER A 51 9.10 4.95 -20.13
N ILE A 52 8.43 6.10 -19.99
CA ILE A 52 7.19 6.21 -19.23
C ILE A 52 6.13 5.22 -19.75
N GLN A 53 6.08 4.98 -21.07
CA GLN A 53 5.18 4.00 -21.69
C GLN A 53 5.44 2.59 -21.17
N THR A 54 6.72 2.18 -21.13
CA THR A 54 7.15 0.86 -20.64
C THR A 54 6.78 0.70 -19.16
N ILE A 55 7.08 1.71 -18.35
CA ILE A 55 6.75 1.74 -16.92
C ILE A 55 5.24 1.60 -16.73
N CYS A 56 4.45 2.45 -17.41
CA CYS A 56 2.99 2.47 -17.31
C CYS A 56 2.36 1.14 -17.74
N ALA A 57 2.84 0.54 -18.82
CA ALA A 57 2.38 -0.77 -19.27
C ALA A 57 2.68 -1.87 -18.24
N HIS A 58 3.84 -1.81 -17.58
CA HIS A 58 4.26 -2.83 -16.62
C HIS A 58 3.47 -2.75 -15.30
N ILE A 59 3.23 -1.54 -14.78
CA ILE A 59 2.48 -1.34 -13.53
C ILE A 59 0.96 -1.25 -13.75
N ASP A 60 0.49 -1.39 -15.00
CA ASP A 60 -0.92 -1.31 -15.41
C ASP A 60 -1.57 0.04 -15.09
N TRP A 61 -0.85 1.13 -15.31
CA TRP A 61 -1.33 2.49 -15.08
C TRP A 61 -1.45 3.28 -16.38
N SER A 62 -2.40 4.21 -16.43
CA SER A 62 -2.40 5.21 -17.50
C SER A 62 -1.26 6.22 -17.33
N GLU A 63 -0.69 6.70 -18.43
CA GLU A 63 0.32 7.78 -18.38
C GLU A 63 -0.18 9.02 -17.64
N LYS A 64 -1.46 9.36 -17.79
CA LYS A 64 -2.08 10.48 -17.09
C LYS A 64 -2.00 10.28 -15.57
N HIS A 65 -2.33 9.08 -15.10
CA HIS A 65 -2.26 8.75 -13.69
C HIS A 65 -0.82 8.80 -13.16
N TYR A 66 0.13 8.26 -13.92
CA TYR A 66 1.55 8.26 -13.57
C TYR A 66 2.12 9.68 -13.48
N ARG A 67 1.85 10.54 -14.48
CA ARG A 67 2.29 11.95 -14.46
C ARG A 67 1.66 12.75 -13.33
N GLU A 68 0.39 12.47 -13.03
CA GLU A 68 -0.28 13.10 -11.89
C GLU A 68 0.33 12.69 -10.55
N TYR A 69 0.74 11.42 -10.43
CA TYR A 69 1.55 10.94 -9.31
C TYR A 69 2.87 11.69 -9.20
N LEU A 70 3.66 11.78 -10.28
CA LEU A 70 4.94 12.51 -10.26
C LEU A 70 4.77 13.97 -9.82
N ARG A 71 3.72 14.64 -10.34
CA ARG A 71 3.46 16.05 -10.03
C ARG A 71 3.00 16.28 -8.59
N LYS A 72 2.11 15.43 -8.09
CA LYS A 72 1.50 15.63 -6.77
C LYS A 72 2.28 14.94 -5.66
N GLY A 73 3.11 13.96 -6.01
CA GLY A 73 3.75 13.04 -5.09
C GLY A 73 2.72 12.46 -4.12
N ARG A 74 1.58 11.96 -4.61
CA ARG A 74 0.49 11.44 -3.76
C ARG A 74 -0.14 10.21 -4.38
N LEU A 75 0.06 9.07 -3.72
CA LEU A 75 -0.65 7.81 -3.94
C LEU A 75 -1.11 7.28 -2.59
N ARG A 76 -2.18 6.50 -2.59
CA ARG A 76 -2.49 5.63 -1.46
C ARG A 76 -1.29 4.69 -1.27
N ILE A 77 -0.85 4.55 -0.03
CA ILE A 77 0.49 4.03 0.24
C ILE A 77 0.69 2.59 -0.22
N ASP A 78 -0.32 1.75 -0.04
CA ASP A 78 -0.38 0.39 -0.55
C ASP A 78 -0.18 0.31 -2.08
N ARG A 79 -0.79 1.23 -2.84
CA ARG A 79 -0.66 1.27 -4.30
C ARG A 79 0.74 1.70 -4.73
N LEU A 80 1.40 2.55 -3.94
CA LEU A 80 2.78 2.96 -4.20
C LEU A 80 3.74 1.77 -4.05
N PHE A 81 3.62 1.00 -2.96
CA PHE A 81 4.49 -0.14 -2.71
C PHE A 81 4.29 -1.28 -3.70
N ILE A 82 3.04 -1.60 -4.06
CA ILE A 82 2.75 -2.61 -5.09
C ILE A 82 3.36 -2.22 -6.45
N ALA A 83 3.25 -0.94 -6.83
CA ALA A 83 3.84 -0.48 -8.07
C ALA A 83 5.39 -0.44 -8.02
N ALA A 84 5.97 -0.08 -6.87
CA ALA A 84 7.42 -0.13 -6.69
C ALA A 84 7.96 -1.56 -6.79
N ASP A 85 7.31 -2.54 -6.15
CA ASP A 85 7.68 -3.96 -6.24
C ASP A 85 7.70 -4.47 -7.68
N ARG A 86 6.65 -4.15 -8.46
CA ARG A 86 6.60 -4.46 -9.89
C ARG A 86 7.72 -3.79 -10.68
N LEU A 87 8.05 -2.53 -10.38
CA LEU A 87 9.15 -1.85 -11.04
C LEU A 87 10.51 -2.44 -10.71
N GLU A 88 10.71 -2.97 -9.50
CA GLU A 88 11.91 -3.73 -9.17
C GLU A 88 11.99 -5.01 -10.01
N GLN A 89 10.90 -5.76 -10.14
CA GLN A 89 10.85 -6.96 -11.00
C GLN A 89 11.13 -6.66 -12.48
N LEU A 90 10.78 -5.47 -12.96
CA LEU A 90 11.12 -5.02 -14.31
C LEU A 90 12.62 -4.69 -14.47
N MET A 91 13.30 -4.32 -13.37
CA MET A 91 14.70 -3.88 -13.36
C MET A 91 15.70 -4.99 -13.04
N GLU A 92 15.23 -6.12 -12.51
CA GLU A 92 15.95 -7.40 -12.37
C GLU A 92 16.18 -8.07 -13.74
#